data_AF-A0A1Y2KA28-F1
#
_entry.id   AF-A0A1Y2KA28-F1
#
_cell.length_a   1.000
_cell.length_b   1.000
_cell.length_c   1.000
_cell.angle_alpha   90.00
_cell.angle_beta   90.00
_cell.angle_gamma   90.00
#
_symmetry.space_group_name_H-M   'P 1'
#
loop_
_entity.id
_entity.type
_entity.pdbx_description
1 polymer ?
#
loop_
_entity_poly.entity_id
_entity_poly.type
_entity_poly.pdbx_seq_one_letter_code
_entity_poly.pdbx_strand_id
1 'polypeptide(L)' 'MSINVKISDELGAEAKRYGRIYQRSLPKQIEYWSRIGKIAEENPDLPFSMIKEILLAREEGEHEMEEYTFG' A
#
# COMPACT_ATOMS: atom_id res chain seq x y z
N MET A 1 8.04 16.39 -1.26
CA MET A 1 7.75 16.98 -2.59
C MET A 1 6.31 16.61 -2.93
N SER A 2 5.46 17.55 -3.35
CA SER A 2 4.05 17.27 -3.68
C SER A 2 3.83 17.42 -5.18
N ILE A 3 3.15 16.43 -5.78
CA ILE A 3 2.74 16.44 -7.19
C ILE A 3 1.22 16.49 -7.22
N ASN A 4 0.66 17.47 -7.93
CA ASN A 4 -0.79 17.57 -8.12
C ASN A 4 -1.23 16.69 -9.29
N VAL A 5 -2.19 15.81 -9.03
CA VAL A 5 -2.78 14.91 -10.02
C VAL A 5 -4.29 15.07 -10.01
N LYS A 6 -4.91 15.18 -11.19
CA LYS A 6 -6.37 15.14 -11.32
C LYS A 6 -6.82 13.69 -11.38
N ILE A 7 -7.83 13.35 -10.60
CA ILE A 7 -8.49 12.05 -10.59
C ILE A 7 -9.99 12.25 -10.81
N SER A 8 -10.71 11.21 -11.22
CA SER A 8 -12.17 11.28 -11.30
C SER A 8 -12.79 11.44 -9.91
N ASP A 9 -13.94 12.12 -9.85
CA ASP A 9 -14.69 12.30 -8.60
C ASP A 9 -15.10 10.96 -7.99
N GLU A 10 -15.42 9.97 -8.84
CA GLU A 10 -15.76 8.61 -8.44
C GLU A 10 -14.59 7.92 -7.70
N LEU A 11 -13.40 7.90 -8.30
CA LEU A 11 -12.21 7.30 -7.68
C LEU A 11 -11.84 8.04 -6.39
N GLY A 12 -11.94 9.37 -6.39
CA GLY A 12 -11.68 10.19 -5.20
C GLY A 12 -12.65 9.87 -4.06
N ALA A 13 -13.94 9.71 -4.35
CA ALA A 13 -14.95 9.35 -3.37
C ALA A 13 -14.71 7.93 -2.80
N GLU A 14 -14.38 6.98 -3.67
CA GLU A 14 -14.10 5.59 -3.27
C GLU A 14 -12.85 5.50 -2.40
N ALA A 15 -11.74 6.11 -2.82
CA ALA A 15 -10.51 6.14 -2.06
C ALA A 15 -10.70 6.84 -0.71
N LYS A 16 -11.53 7.89 -0.62
CA LYS A 16 -11.86 8.54 0.66
C LYS A 16 -12.63 7.62 1.59
N ARG A 17 -13.56 6.83 1.06
CA ARG A 17 -14.35 5.85 1.83
C ARG A 17 -13.46 4.75 2.39
N TYR A 18 -12.66 4.10 1.55
CA TYR A 18 -11.77 3.02 1.99
C TYR A 18 -10.62 3.53 2.86
N GLY A 19 -10.09 4.72 2.57
CA GLY A 19 -9.08 5.36 3.41
C GLY A 19 -9.57 5.50 4.85
N ARG A 20 -10.81 5.94 5.07
CA ARG A 20 -11.39 6.01 6.42
C ARG A 20 -11.46 4.65 7.12
N ILE A 21 -11.85 3.59 6.40
CA ILE A 21 -11.95 2.22 6.94
C ILE A 21 -10.59 1.70 7.37
N TYR A 22 -9.56 1.94 6.54
CA TYR A 22 -8.19 1.46 6.79
C TYR A 22 -7.31 2.50 7.50
N GLN A 23 -7.88 3.55 8.07
CA GLN A 23 -7.15 4.63 8.76
C GLN A 23 -6.05 5.29 7.92
N ARG A 24 -6.27 5.44 6.61
CA ARG A 24 -5.38 6.12 5.66
C ARG A 24 -5.99 7.44 5.18
N SER A 25 -5.13 8.42 4.91
CA SER A 25 -5.53 9.63 4.19
C SER A 25 -5.92 9.29 2.74
N LEU A 26 -6.67 10.17 2.08
CA LEU A 26 -7.04 9.99 0.67
C LEU A 26 -5.81 9.76 -0.24
N PRO A 27 -4.74 10.58 -0.18
CA PRO A 27 -3.53 10.31 -0.96
C PRO A 27 -2.89 8.96 -0.62
N LYS A 28 -2.77 8.60 0.66
CA LYS A 28 -2.18 7.31 1.06
C LYS A 28 -3.00 6.11 0.58
N GLN A 29 -4.32 6.22 0.54
CA GLN A 29 -5.17 5.15 0.01
C GLN A 29 -4.98 4.99 -1.51
N ILE A 30 -4.84 6.10 -2.25
CA ILE A 30 -4.53 6.06 -3.69
C ILE A 30 -3.14 5.46 -3.93
N GLU A 31 -2.13 5.90 -3.19
CA GLU A 31 -0.77 5.34 -3.25
C GLU A 31 -0.76 3.83 -2.99
N TYR A 32 -1.54 3.37 -2.00
CA TYR A 32 -1.66 1.95 -1.68
C TYR A 32 -2.21 1.15 -2.86
N TRP A 33 -3.31 1.59 -3.48
CA TRP A 33 -3.86 0.93 -4.67
C TRP A 33 -2.92 0.96 -5.85
N SER A 34 -2.29 2.11 -6.13
CA SER A 34 -1.32 2.24 -7.23
C SER A 34 -0.12 1.32 -7.03
N ARG A 35 0.38 1.17 -5.80
CA ARG A 35 1.49 0.27 -5.49
C ARG A 35 1.11 -1.20 -5.72
N ILE A 36 -0.08 -1.61 -5.31
CA ILE A 36 -0.57 -2.97 -5.57
C ILE A 36 -0.74 -3.22 -7.06
N GLY A 37 -1.35 -2.28 -7.80
CA GLY A 37 -1.54 -2.39 -9.25
C GLY A 37 -0.21 -2.58 -9.98
N LYS A 38 0.82 -1.79 -9.62
CA LYS A 38 2.16 -1.93 -10.19
C LYS A 38 2.77 -3.32 -9.90
N ILE A 39 2.68 -3.80 -8.66
CA ILE A 39 3.24 -5.11 -8.29
C ILE A 39 2.52 -6.23 -9.05
N ALA A 40 1.19 -6.15 -9.15
CA ALA A 40 0.39 -7.14 -9.88
C ALA A 40 0.68 -7.13 -11.39
N GLU A 41 0.94 -5.96 -11.98
CA GLU A 41 1.34 -5.83 -13.38
C GLU A 41 2.73 -6.44 -13.64
N GLU A 42 3.68 -6.19 -12.75
CA GLU A 42 5.04 -6.74 -12.83
C GLU A 42 5.09 -8.25 -12.49
N ASN A 43 4.13 -8.75 -11.72
CA ASN A 43 4.07 -10.14 -11.23
C ASN A 43 2.65 -10.71 -11.40
N PRO A 44 2.20 -11.03 -12.64
CA PRO A 44 0.81 -11.43 -12.92
C PRO A 44 0.35 -12.70 -12.18
N ASP A 45 1.29 -13.59 -11.86
CA ASP A 45 1.00 -14.85 -11.17
C ASP A 45 0.92 -14.68 -9.64
N LEU A 46 1.25 -13.49 -9.12
CA LEU A 46 1.30 -13.23 -7.69
C LEU A 46 -0.11 -12.88 -7.18
N PRO A 47 -0.72 -13.70 -6.30
CA PRO A 47 -2.05 -13.40 -5.79
C PRO A 47 -2.06 -12.12 -4.95
N PHE A 48 -3.17 -11.38 -5.01
CA PHE A 48 -3.36 -10.17 -4.20
C PHE A 48 -3.06 -10.38 -2.71
N SER A 49 -3.47 -11.51 -2.14
CA SER A 49 -3.20 -11.83 -0.74
C SER A 49 -1.71 -11.84 -0.44
N MET A 50 -0.88 -12.43 -1.32
CA MET A 50 0.56 -12.46 -1.17
C MET A 50 1.19 -11.07 -1.32
N ILE A 51 0.72 -10.28 -2.30
CA ILE A 51 1.16 -8.88 -2.46
C ILE A 51 0.89 -8.09 -1.16
N LYS A 52 -0.31 -8.24 -0.59
CA LYS A 52 -0.69 -7.58 0.65
C LYS A 52 0.19 -7.99 1.83
N GLU A 53 0.43 -9.29 2.00
CA GLU A 53 1.31 -9.83 3.06
C GLU A 53 2.73 -9.28 2.94
N ILE A 54 3.30 -9.27 1.73
CA ILE A 54 4.65 -8.71 1.48
C ILE A 54 4.71 -7.22 1.84
N LEU A 55 3.67 -6.45 1.49
CA LEU A 55 3.61 -5.03 1.82
C LEU A 55 3.51 -4.81 3.33
N LEU A 56 2.74 -5.63 4.04
CA LEU A 56 2.61 -5.57 5.50
C LEU A 56 3.94 -5.94 6.18
N ALA A 57 4.55 -7.06 5.78
CA ALA A 57 5.84 -7.52 6.31
C ALA A 57 6.96 -6.49 6.12
N ARG A 58 6.92 -5.71 5.02
CA ARG A 58 7.88 -4.63 4.79
C ARG A 58 7.68 -3.44 5.72
N GLU A 59 6.44 -3.15 6.09
CA GLU A 59 6.11 -2.09 7.05
C GLU A 59 6.48 -2.53 8.48
N GLU A 60 6.31 -3.81 8.80
CA GLU A 60 6.71 -4.41 10.08
C GLU A 60 8.25 -4.53 10.23
N GLY A 61 8.95 -4.97 9.18
CA GLY A 61 10.41 -5.12 9.18
C GLY A 61 11.19 -3.80 9.19
N GLU A 62 10.54 -2.67 8.90
CA GLU A 62 11.13 -1.34 9.18
C GLU A 62 11.06 -0.96 10.67
N HIS A 63 10.24 -1.66 11.47
CA HIS A 63 10.01 -1.35 12.88
C HIS A 63 10.75 -2.26 13.88
N GLU A 64 11.17 -3.48 13.53
CA GLU A 64 11.90 -4.38 14.44
C GLU A 64 12.95 -5.21 13.68
N MET A 65 14.15 -4.66 13.54
CA MET A 65 15.35 -5.44 13.21
C MET A 65 16.26 -5.40 14.43
N GLU A 66 15.94 -6.17 15.47
CA GLU A 66 16.89 -6.40 16.55
C GLU A 66 17.98 -7.36 16.06
N GLU A 67 19.25 -7.02 16.27
CA GLU A 67 20.37 -7.90 15.98
C GLU A 67 20.22 -9.20 16.79
N TYR A 68 19.86 -10.29 16.11
CA TYR A 68 19.81 -11.60 16.72
C TYR A 68 21.23 -12.02 17.11
N THR A 69 21.54 -11.97 18.41
CA THR A 69 22.80 -12.48 18.94
C THR A 69 22.64 -13.96 19.26
N PHE A 70 23.20 -14.83 18.42
CA PHE A 70 23.39 -16.24 18.78
C PHE A 70 24.37 -16.32 19.96
N GLY A 71 23.91 -16.89 21.07
CA GLY A 71 24.74 -17.36 22.17
C GLY A 71 25.08 -18.84 22.04
#